data_AF-A0A2V2S8H3-F1
#
_entry.id   AF-A0A2V2S8H3-F1
#
_cell.length_a   1.000
_cell.length_b   1.000
_cell.length_c   1.000
_cell.angle_alpha   90.00
_cell.angle_beta   90.00
_cell.angle_gamma   90.00
#
_symmetry.space_group_name_H-M   'P 1'
#
loop_
_entity.id
_entity.type
_entity.pdbx_description
1 polymer ?
#
loop_
_entity_poly.entity_id
_entity_poly.type
_entity_poly.pdbx_seq_one_letter_code
_entity_poly.pdbx_strand_id
1 'polypeptide(L)' 'MNQRQREMLKRLLAGEELTGGPCEASFGVTRPVITKDLKGLVALDIAVQVGRGRATRYRLKLVSES' A
#
# COMPACT_ATOMS: atom_id res chain seq x y z
N MET A 1 -12.97 -1.75 -0.21
CA MET A 1 -11.68 -2.20 0.36
C MET A 1 -11.75 -3.69 0.71
N ASN A 2 -10.80 -4.51 0.25
CA ASN A 2 -10.74 -5.97 0.50
C ASN A 2 -9.87 -6.33 1.74
N GLN A 3 -9.77 -7.62 2.07
CA GLN A 3 -9.01 -8.08 3.24
C GLN A 3 -7.51 -7.73 3.16
N ARG A 4 -6.84 -7.93 2.02
CA ARG A 4 -5.42 -7.58 1.86
C ARG A 4 -5.18 -6.08 2.02
N GLN A 5 -6.07 -5.26 1.46
CA GLN A 5 -6.01 -3.80 1.61
C GLN A 5 -6.20 -3.37 3.07
N ARG A 6 -7.04 -4.05 3.85
CA ARG A 6 -7.17 -3.81 5.30
C ARG A 6 -5.88 -4.13 6.05
N GLU A 7 -5.23 -5.25 5.74
CA GLU A 7 -3.94 -5.60 6.36
C GLU A 7 -2.83 -4.63 5.94
N MET A 8 -2.79 -4.22 4.66
CA MET A 8 -1.89 -3.17 4.19
C MET A 8 -2.13 -1.86 4.94
N LEU A 9 -3.39 -1.45 5.16
CA LEU A 9 -3.73 -0.27 5.95
C LEU A 9 -3.20 -0.38 7.38
N LYS A 10 -3.36 -1.52 8.06
CA LYS A 10 -2.81 -1.71 9.43
C LYS A 10 -1.30 -1.50 9.47
N ARG A 11 -0.57 -2.03 8.48
CA ARG A 11 0.88 -1.84 8.35
C ARG A 11 1.26 -0.37 8.13
N LEU A 12 0.51 0.32 7.26
CA LEU A 12 0.69 1.76 7.04
C LEU A 12 0.42 2.58 8.31
N LEU A 13 -0.63 2.24 9.08
CA LEU A 13 -0.94 2.86 10.37
C LEU A 13 0.14 2.59 11.43
N ALA A 14 0.82 1.45 11.35
CA ALA A 14 1.99 1.13 12.17
C ALA A 14 3.27 1.88 11.74
N GLY A 15 3.20 2.73 10.71
CA GLY A 15 4.33 3.50 10.19
C GLY A 15 5.19 2.76 9.18
N GLU A 16 4.80 1.55 8.74
CA GLU A 16 5.55 0.84 7.69
C GLU A 16 5.38 1.52 6.33
N GLU A 17 6.44 1.47 5.52
CA GLU A 17 6.34 1.75 4.09
C GLU A 17 6.11 0.46 3.31
N LEU A 18 5.08 0.43 2.48
CA LEU A 18 4.78 -0.75 1.68
C LEU A 18 5.52 -0.68 0.34
N THR A 19 6.23 -1.74 0.01
CA THR A 19 6.78 -1.97 -1.33
C THR A 19 6.21 -3.25 -1.88
N GLY A 20 5.95 -3.30 -3.18
CA GLY A 20 5.15 -4.39 -3.69
C GLY A 20 5.87 -5.74 -3.78
N GLY A 21 7.22 -5.79 -3.74
CA GLY A 21 7.95 -7.07 -3.63
C GLY A 21 7.71 -7.76 -2.29
N PRO A 22 7.98 -7.10 -1.15
CA PRO A 22 7.60 -7.59 0.17
C PRO A 22 6.11 -7.93 0.31
N CYS A 23 5.20 -7.10 -0.23
CA CYS A 23 3.78 -7.44 -0.21
C CYS A 23 3.47 -8.72 -1.03
N GLU A 24 4.15 -8.94 -2.16
CA GLU A 24 4.02 -10.17 -2.94
C GLU A 24 4.33 -11.41 -2.09
N ALA A 25 5.48 -11.38 -1.41
CA ALA A 25 5.91 -12.44 -0.52
C ALA A 25 4.99 -12.62 0.69
N SER A 26 4.55 -11.52 1.33
CA SER A 26 3.70 -11.59 2.52
C SER A 26 2.29 -12.11 2.23
N PHE A 27 1.71 -11.77 1.07
CA PHE A 27 0.33 -12.12 0.75
C PHE A 27 0.21 -13.34 -0.18
N GLY A 28 1.33 -13.86 -0.72
CA GLY A 28 1.34 -15.03 -1.59
C GLY A 28 0.56 -14.83 -2.90
N VAL A 29 0.51 -13.59 -3.40
CA VAL A 29 -0.19 -13.23 -4.65
C VAL A 29 0.75 -12.49 -5.58
N THR A 30 0.45 -12.48 -6.88
CA THR A 30 1.34 -11.92 -7.89
C THR A 30 1.48 -10.39 -7.83
N ARG A 31 2.58 -9.86 -8.37
CA ARG A 31 2.85 -8.42 -8.48
C ARG A 31 1.68 -7.58 -9.04
N PRO A 32 0.93 -8.01 -10.09
CA PRO A 32 -0.22 -7.25 -10.58
C PRO A 32 -1.36 -7.15 -9.55
N VAL A 33 -1.61 -8.21 -8.77
CA VAL A 33 -2.63 -8.20 -7.72
C VAL A 33 -2.25 -7.21 -6.62
N ILE A 34 -0.99 -7.27 -6.15
CA ILE A 34 -0.46 -6.32 -5.16
C ILE A 34 -0.53 -4.88 -5.68
N THR A 35 -0.18 -4.66 -6.94
CA THR A 35 -0.21 -3.32 -7.54
C THR A 35 -1.63 -2.79 -7.61
N LYS A 36 -2.62 -3.63 -7.93
CA LYS A 36 -4.04 -3.27 -7.91
C LYS A 36 -4.49 -2.90 -6.49
N ASP A 37 -4.12 -3.69 -5.49
CA ASP A 37 -4.49 -3.42 -4.10
C ASP A 37 -3.89 -2.09 -3.59
N LEU A 38 -2.60 -1.86 -3.84
CA LEU A 38 -1.89 -0.63 -3.46
C LEU A 38 -2.44 0.60 -4.17
N LYS A 39 -2.70 0.51 -5.49
CA LYS A 39 -3.38 1.58 -6.24
C LYS A 39 -4.77 1.86 -5.70
N GLY A 40 -5.48 0.84 -5.23
CA GLY A 40 -6.77 1.02 -4.57
C GLY A 40 -6.67 1.84 -3.28
N LEU A 41 -5.62 1.65 -2.48
CA LEU A 41 -5.38 2.48 -1.29
C LEU A 41 -5.05 3.93 -1.66
N VAL A 42 -4.30 4.14 -2.75
CA VAL A 42 -4.04 5.49 -3.27
C VAL A 42 -5.32 6.15 -3.79
N ALA A 43 -6.16 5.40 -4.50
CA ALA A 43 -7.43 5.91 -5.02
C ALA A 43 -8.44 6.27 -3.92
N LEU A 44 -8.32 5.65 -2.74
CA LEU A 44 -9.10 5.96 -1.55
C LEU A 44 -8.47 7.07 -0.70
N ASP A 45 -7.40 7.70 -1.18
CA ASP A 45 -6.64 8.74 -0.49
C ASP A 45 -6.03 8.32 0.86
N ILE A 46 -5.90 7.01 1.09
CA ILE A 46 -5.33 6.42 2.31
C ILE A 46 -3.80 6.40 2.25
N ALA A 47 -3.25 6.25 1.05
CA ALA A 47 -1.81 6.12 0.83
C ALA A 47 -1.34 7.04 -0.29
N VAL A 48 -0.08 7.46 -0.22
CA VAL A 48 0.61 8.15 -1.32
C VAL A 48 1.69 7.25 -1.91
N GLN A 49 1.77 7.24 -3.25
CA GLN A 49 2.88 6.61 -3.95
C GLN A 49 4.09 7.55 -3.94
N VAL A 50 5.23 7.05 -3.49
CA VAL A 50 6.51 7.76 -3.43
C VAL A 50 7.51 7.04 -4.33
N GLY A 51 8.22 7.80 -5.17
CA GLY A 51 9.20 7.27 -6.11
C GLY A 51 8.59 6.58 -7.34
N ARG A 52 9.45 6.00 -8.17
CA ARG A 52 9.10 5.31 -9.43
C ARG A 52 9.97 4.07 -9.65
N GLY A 53 9.49 3.13 -10.46
CA GLY A 53 10.21 1.90 -10.79
C GLY A 53 10.54 1.06 -9.55
N ARG A 54 11.80 0.63 -9.42
CA ARG A 54 12.29 -0.16 -8.28
C ARG A 54 12.27 0.61 -6.95
N ALA A 55 12.25 1.94 -7.00
CA ALA A 55 12.17 2.79 -5.81
C ALA A 55 10.73 3.09 -5.37
N THR A 56 9.72 2.50 -6.02
CA THR A 56 8.31 2.73 -5.69
C THR A 56 7.97 2.16 -4.32
N ARG A 57 7.48 3.02 -3.44
CA ARG A 57 6.96 2.68 -2.11
C ARG A 57 5.69 3.46 -1.82
N TYR A 58 4.88 2.95 -0.90
CA TYR A 58 3.60 3.53 -0.52
C TYR A 58 3.63 3.85 0.96
N ARG A 59 3.25 5.09 1.30
CA ARG A 59 3.23 5.61 2.67
C ARG A 59 1.82 6.01 3.06
N LEU A 60 1.52 5.96 4.35
CA LEU A 60 0.27 6.47 4.87
C LEU A 60 0.12 7.95 4.48
N LYS A 61 -1.01 8.31 3.89
CA LYS A 61 -1.41 9.70 3.78
C LYS A 61 -2.13 10.01 5.09
N LEU A 62 -1.54 10.85 5.94
CA LEU A 62 -2.24 11.33 7.12
C LEU A 62 -3.52 12.00 6.64
N VAL A 63 -4.67 11.42 7.01
CA VAL A 63 -5.92 12.15 6.97
C VAL A 63 -5.83 13.12 8.14
N SER A 64 -5.27 14.30 7.91
CA SER A 64 -5.45 15.40 8.84
C SER A 64 -6.93 15.73 8.83
N GLU A 65 -7.64 15.34 9.90
CA GLU A 65 -8.89 16.01 10.23
C GLU A 65 -8.58 17.50 10.36
N SER A 66 -9.31 18.32 9.60
CA SER A 66 -9.40 19.76 9.83
C SER A 66 -10.47 20.04 10.86
#